data_AF-A0A9D1KAL2-F1
#
_entry.id   AF-A0A9D1KAL2-F1
#
_cell.length_a   1.000
_cell.length_b   1.000
_cell.length_c   1.000
_cell.angle_alpha   90.00
_cell.angle_beta   90.00
_cell.angle_gamma   90.00
#
_symmetry.space_group_name_H-M   'P 1'
#
loop_
_entity.id
_entity.type
_entity.pdbx_description
1 polymer ?
#
loop_
_entity_poly.entity_id
_entity_poly.type
_entity_poly.pdbx_seq_one_letter_code
_entity_poly.pdbx_strand_id
1 'polypeptide(L)' 'MSVKYFIYIIVTVIVIWSLDSININAIFKKNKIWQARVFYFFLALSLIYLVTNCIYDLYESAIIV' A
#
# COMPACT_ATOMS: atom_id res chain seq x y z
N MET A 1 -19.37 -6.13 -0.67
CA MET A 1 -18.10 -6.89 -0.81
C MET A 1 -17.41 -6.68 -2.18
N SER A 2 -18.14 -6.56 -3.29
CA SER A 2 -17.55 -6.33 -4.62
C SER A 2 -16.77 -5.02 -4.75
N VAL A 3 -17.29 -3.91 -4.20
CA VAL A 3 -16.66 -2.58 -4.33
C VAL A 3 -15.27 -2.54 -3.68
N LYS A 4 -15.10 -3.12 -2.48
CA LYS A 4 -13.79 -3.24 -1.82
C LYS A 4 -12.79 -3.97 -2.70
N TYR A 5 -13.20 -5.05 -3.34
CA TYR A 5 -12.32 -5.86 -4.19
C TYR A 5 -11.80 -5.07 -5.41
N PHE A 6 -12.66 -4.29 -6.06
CA PHE A 6 -12.24 -3.41 -7.15
C PHE A 6 -11.25 -2.32 -6.68
N ILE A 7 -11.50 -1.72 -5.51
CA ILE A 7 -10.59 -0.73 -4.92
C ILE A 7 -9.21 -1.38 -4.64
N TYR A 8 -9.19 -2.61 -4.10
CA TYR A 8 -7.94 -3.33 -3.86
C TYR A 8 -7.09 -3.48 -5.12
N ILE A 9 -7.68 -3.84 -6.27
CA ILE A 9 -6.94 -4.01 -7.53
C ILE A 9 -6.30 -2.69 -7.97
N ILE A 10 -7.07 -1.60 -7.96
CA ILE A 10 -6.60 -0.28 -8.39
C ILE A 10 -5.52 0.23 -7.44
N VAL A 11 -5.76 0.15 -6.14
CA VAL A 11 -4.82 0.61 -5.10
C VAL A 11 -3.52 -0.20 -5.13
N THR A 12 -3.58 -1.50 -5.42
CA THR A 12 -2.37 -2.34 -5.53
C THR A 12 -1.41 -1.82 -6.60
N VAL A 13 -1.91 -1.47 -7.79
CA VAL A 13 -1.09 -0.92 -8.88
C VAL A 13 -0.49 0.43 -8.48
N ILE A 14 -1.29 1.31 -7.88
CA ILE A 14 -0.87 2.64 -7.45
C ILE A 14 0.20 2.57 -6.35
N VAL A 15 0.02 1.72 -5.33
CA VAL A 15 0.97 1.60 -4.22
C VAL A 15 2.29 1.01 -4.69
N ILE A 16 2.28 -0.02 -5.54
CA ILE A 16 3.53 -0.59 -6.09
C ILE A 16 4.28 0.47 -6.92
N TRP A 17 3.57 1.23 -7.74
CA TRP A 17 4.17 2.32 -8.51
C TRP A 17 4.71 3.45 -7.61
N SER A 18 3.98 3.82 -6.57
CA SER A 18 4.39 4.84 -5.61
C SER A 18 5.59 4.42 -4.75
N LEU A 19 5.81 3.13 -4.53
CA LEU A 19 6.94 2.67 -3.74
C LEU A 19 8.27 2.80 -4.47
N ASP A 20 8.27 2.82 -5.81
CA ASP A 20 9.45 3.06 -6.63
C ASP A 20 10.01 4.49 -6.45
N SER A 21 9.17 5.45 -6.03
CA SER A 21 9.62 6.82 -5.76
C SER A 21 10.41 6.97 -4.45
N ILE A 22 10.46 5.95 -3.61
CA ILE A 22 11.16 6.01 -2.31
C ILE A 22 12.62 5.62 -2.52
N ASN A 23 13.54 6.48 -2.07
CA ASN A 23 14.98 6.16 -2.07
C ASN A 23 15.33 5.18 -0.92
N ILE A 24 14.95 3.92 -1.13
CA ILE A 24 15.11 2.78 -0.22
C ILE A 24 16.58 2.59 0.17
N ASN A 25 17.52 2.83 -0.73
CA ASN A 25 18.95 2.66 -0.46
C ASN A 25 19.48 3.60 0.64
N ALA A 26 18.82 4.74 0.88
CA ALA A 26 19.18 5.65 1.97
C ALA A 26 18.63 5.20 3.34
N ILE A 27 17.51 4.45 3.34
CA ILE A 27 16.79 4.06 4.56
C ILE A 27 17.32 2.73 5.13
N PHE A 28 17.77 1.81 4.27
CA PHE A 28 18.17 0.47 4.70
C PHE A 28 19.64 0.37 5.14
N LYS A 29 19.87 -0.41 6.21
CA LYS A 29 21.22 -0.75 6.67
C LYS A 29 21.97 -1.53 5.60
N LYS A 30 23.20 -1.08 5.31
CA LYS A 30 24.12 -1.75 4.38
C LYS A 30 24.33 -3.21 4.80
N ASN A 31 24.36 -4.11 3.81
CA ASN A 31 24.60 -5.56 3.95
C ASN A 31 23.45 -6.42 4.52
N LYS A 32 22.21 -5.93 4.53
CA LYS A 32 21.01 -6.69 4.96
C LYS A 32 19.94 -6.78 3.86
N ILE A 33 20.30 -7.39 2.73
CA ILE A 33 19.45 -7.47 1.52
C ILE A 33 18.14 -8.21 1.78
N TRP A 34 18.19 -9.37 2.46
CA TRP A 34 16.99 -10.17 2.74
C TRP A 34 16.00 -9.46 3.67
N GLN A 35 16.51 -8.81 4.73
CA GLN A 35 15.67 -8.05 5.66
C GLN A 35 15.01 -6.86 4.96
N ALA A 36 15.74 -6.18 4.08
CA ALA A 36 15.20 -5.07 3.29
C ALA A 36 14.06 -5.50 2.36
N ARG A 37 14.22 -6.62 1.65
CA ARG A 37 13.17 -7.16 0.76
C ARG A 37 11.91 -7.55 1.52
N VAL A 38 12.07 -8.24 2.65
CA VAL A 38 10.94 -8.66 3.49
C VAL A 38 10.19 -7.45 4.06
N PHE A 39 10.92 -6.44 4.53
CA PHE A 39 10.31 -5.20 5.00
C PHE A 39 9.58 -4.47 3.88
N TYR A 40 10.18 -4.36 2.69
CA TYR A 40 9.54 -3.73 1.53
C TYR A 40 8.22 -4.42 1.16
N PHE A 41 8.20 -5.75 1.19
CA PHE A 41 6.98 -6.53 0.94
C PHE A 41 5.89 -6.28 2.01
N PHE A 42 6.26 -6.29 3.29
CA PHE A 42 5.31 -5.99 4.37
C PHE A 42 4.82 -4.55 4.32
N LEU A 43 5.68 -3.61 3.97
CA LEU A 43 5.35 -2.20 3.83
C LEU A 43 4.39 -1.98 2.64
N ALA A 44 4.59 -2.68 1.52
CA ALA A 44 3.65 -2.66 0.42
C ALA A 44 2.27 -3.20 0.84
N LEU A 45 2.22 -4.36 1.49
CA LEU A 45 0.97 -4.95 1.97
C LEU A 45 0.24 -4.04 2.97
N SER A 46 0.95 -3.42 3.91
CA SER A 46 0.34 -2.53 4.89
C SER A 46 -0.23 -1.28 4.23
N LEU A 47 0.50 -0.66 3.29
CA LEU A 47 0.03 0.51 2.55
C LEU A 47 -1.19 0.19 1.69
N ILE A 48 -1.20 -0.94 0.97
CA ILE A 48 -2.36 -1.35 0.16
C ILE A 48 -3.61 -1.47 1.03
N TYR A 49 -3.50 -2.13 2.19
CA TYR A 49 -4.61 -2.26 3.13
C TYR A 49 -5.08 -0.90 3.67
N LEU A 50 -4.14 -0.05 4.11
CA LEU A 50 -4.45 1.24 4.73
C LEU A 50 -5.13 2.20 3.74
N VAL A 51 -4.58 2.32 2.54
CA VAL A 51 -5.11 3.18 1.47
C VAL A 51 -6.48 2.68 1.01
N THR A 52 -6.64 1.36 0.83
CA THR A 52 -7.92 0.77 0.44
C THR A 52 -9.01 1.03 1.47
N ASN A 53 -8.71 0.82 2.77
CA ASN A 53 -9.67 1.11 3.83
C ASN A 53 -9.98 2.61 3.93
N CYS A 54 -8.98 3.49 3.80
CA CYS A 54 -9.22 4.94 3.80
C CYS A 54 -10.20 5.36 2.70
N ILE A 55 -10.01 4.87 1.47
CA ILE A 55 -10.93 5.14 0.35
C ILE A 55 -12.32 4.56 0.61
N TYR A 56 -12.38 3.36 1.18
CA TYR A 56 -13.65 2.71 1.49
C TYR A 56 -14.43 3.45 2.59
N ASP A 57 -13.76 3.91 3.63
CA ASP A 57 -14.39 4.64 4.74
C ASP A 57 -14.93 5.99 4.24
N LEU A 58 -14.23 6.66 3.32
CA LEU A 58 -14.74 7.85 2.62
C LEU A 58 -15.97 7.54 1.77
N TYR A 59 -15.97 6.42 1.05
CA TYR A 59 -17.11 5.98 0.24
C TYR A 59 -18.36 5.69 1.10
N GLU A 60 -18.20 4.96 2.20
CA GLU A 60 -19.32 4.68 3.13
C GLU A 60 -19.85 5.97 3.76
N SER A 61 -18.96 6.87 4.20
CA SER A 61 -19.34 8.16 4.77
C SER A 61 -20.10 9.03 3.77
N ALA A 62 -19.76 8.97 2.48
CA ALA A 62 -20.41 9.74 1.42
C ALA A 62 -21.80 9.21 1.03
N ILE A 63 -22.10 7.94 1.29
CA ILE A 63 -23.40 7.32 0.99
C ILE A 63 -24.40 7.46 2.14
N ILE A 64 -23.90 7.47 3.37
CA ILE A 64 -24.73 7.55 4.58
C ILE A 64 -25.19 9.00 4.86
N VAL A 65 -24.57 9.99 4.21
CA VAL A 65 -25.02 11.40 4.17
C VAL A 65 -26.02 11.61 3.04
#